data_AF-A0A257X0J8-F1
#
_entry.id   AF-A0A257X0J8-F1
#
_cell.length_a   1.000
_cell.length_b   1.000
_cell.length_c   1.000
_cell.angle_alpha   90.00
_cell.angle_beta   90.00
_cell.angle_gamma   90.00
#
_symmetry.space_group_name_H-M   'P 1'
#
loop_
_entity.id
_entity.type
_entity.pdbx_description
1 polymer ?
#
loop_
_entity_poly.entity_id
_entity_poly.type
_entity_poly.pdbx_seq_one_letter_code
_entity_poly.pdbx_strand_id
1 'polypeptide(L)'
;MNKPVTNAPVSVSLPSSAVEDLSRRVGAGEFATLDEAVTAALLELEHFRAVELVGGEAAFTALAESVEVEAGLGEVDAFEFLHDLKAEYRRQAETRESQG
;
A
#
# COMPACT_ATOMS: atom_id res chain seq x y z
N MET A 1 6.36 7.72 19.21
CA MET A 1 7.04 9.03 19.20
C MET A 1 7.16 9.47 17.74
N ASN A 2 6.30 10.37 17.27
CA ASN A 2 6.42 10.95 15.93
C ASN A 2 7.47 12.07 15.98
N LYS A 3 8.70 11.80 15.54
CA LYS A 3 9.64 12.88 15.26
C LYS A 3 9.05 13.70 14.11
N PRO A 4 8.98 15.04 14.22
CA PRO A 4 8.59 15.86 13.09
C PRO A 4 9.56 15.61 11.94
N VAL A 5 9.01 15.33 10.75
CA VAL A 5 9.81 15.21 9.52
C VAL A 5 10.36 16.58 9.22
N THR A 6 11.69 16.72 9.24
CA THR A 6 12.35 17.97 8.90
C THR A 6 12.25 18.16 7.38
N ASN A 7 11.38 19.06 6.93
CA ASN A 7 11.28 19.48 5.52
C ASN A 7 12.46 20.39 5.15
N ALA A 8 13.67 19.88 5.28
CA ALA A 8 14.88 20.58 4.85
C ALA A 8 15.14 20.26 3.37
N PRO A 9 15.53 21.25 2.55
CA PRO A 9 15.95 20.98 1.18
C PRO A 9 17.19 20.07 1.18
N VAL A 10 17.15 19.04 0.35
CA VAL A 10 18.25 18.07 0.19
C VAL A 10 18.87 18.26 -1.18
N SER A 11 20.20 18.36 -1.23
CA SER A 11 20.94 18.38 -2.50
C SER A 11 21.47 16.98 -2.80
N VAL A 12 21.25 16.51 -4.03
CA VAL A 12 21.70 15.20 -4.51
C VAL A 12 22.64 15.38 -5.70
N SER A 13 23.64 14.50 -5.79
CA SER A 13 24.53 14.42 -6.95
C SER A 13 24.15 13.20 -7.77
N LEU A 14 23.85 13.41 -9.05
CA LEU A 14 23.45 12.37 -9.98
C LEU A 14 24.50 12.23 -11.09
N PRO A 15 24.70 11.02 -11.65
CA PRO A 15 25.52 10.85 -12.83
C PRO A 15 24.93 11.63 -14.01
N SER A 16 25.79 12.12 -14.92
CA SER A 16 25.37 12.96 -16.05
C SER A 16 24.31 12.30 -16.93
N SER A 17 24.42 10.99 -17.14
CA SER A 17 23.44 10.21 -17.91
C SER A 17 22.04 10.24 -17.30
N ALA A 18 21.92 10.20 -15.97
CA ALA A 18 20.62 10.29 -15.30
C ALA A 18 20.04 11.71 -15.39
N VAL A 19 20.90 12.74 -15.28
CA VAL A 19 20.47 14.14 -15.43
C VAL A 19 19.97 14.39 -16.85
N GLU A 20 20.67 13.89 -17.87
CA GLU A 20 20.27 13.99 -19.28
C GLU A 20 18.92 13.32 -19.54
N ASP A 21 18.73 12.11 -18.99
CA ASP A 21 17.47 11.38 -19.12
C ASP A 21 16.28 12.12 -18.47
N LEU A 22 16.44 12.56 -17.22
CA LEU A 22 15.41 13.33 -16.51
C LEU A 22 15.12 14.66 -17.21
N SER A 23 16.15 15.35 -17.69
CA SER A 23 15.99 16.62 -18.43
C SER A 23 15.24 16.40 -19.75
N ARG A 24 15.49 15.29 -20.46
CA ARG A 24 14.77 14.91 -21.68
C ARG A 24 13.28 14.68 -21.40
N ARG A 25 12.95 13.99 -20.29
CA ARG A 25 11.56 13.72 -19.89
C ARG A 25 10.81 15.00 -19.50
N VAL A 26 11.47 15.92 -18.78
CA VAL A 26 10.94 17.27 -18.52
C VAL A 26 10.72 18.04 -19.83
N GLY A 27 11.68 17.99 -20.76
CA GLY A 27 11.56 18.64 -22.07
C GLY A 27 10.45 18.05 -22.94
N ALA A 28 10.11 16.77 -22.75
CA ALA A 28 8.97 16.11 -23.39
C ALA A 28 7.61 16.42 -22.72
N GLY A 29 7.61 17.11 -21.58
CA GLY A 29 6.42 17.44 -20.81
C GLY A 29 5.89 16.31 -19.92
N GLU A 30 6.68 15.25 -19.68
CA GLU A 30 6.32 14.19 -18.73
C GLU A 30 6.27 14.71 -17.29
N PHE A 31 7.11 15.70 -16.96
CA PHE A 31 7.16 16.37 -15.67
C PHE A 31 7.34 17.87 -15.86
N ALA A 32 6.82 18.67 -14.93
CA ALA A 32 6.94 20.12 -14.99
C ALA A 32 8.33 20.62 -14.59
N THR A 33 9.03 19.90 -13.70
CA THR A 33 10.36 20.28 -13.21
C THR A 33 11.29 19.08 -13.01
N LEU A 34 12.60 19.34 -12.90
CA LEU A 34 13.58 18.31 -12.55
C LEU A 34 13.35 17.72 -11.15
N ASP A 35 12.95 18.54 -10.17
CA ASP A 35 12.67 18.08 -8.80
C ASP A 35 11.49 17.10 -8.78
N GLU A 36 10.47 17.35 -9.59
CA GLU A 36 9.34 16.45 -9.77
C GLU A 36 9.77 15.13 -10.42
N ALA A 37 10.60 15.20 -11.48
CA ALA A 37 11.13 14.02 -12.15
C ALA A 37 12.00 13.15 -11.21
N VAL A 38 12.84 13.78 -10.38
CA VAL A 38 13.65 13.09 -9.35
C VAL A 38 12.74 12.46 -8.29
N THR A 39 11.71 13.17 -7.85
CA THR A 39 10.75 12.67 -6.87
C THR A 39 10.03 11.43 -7.40
N ALA A 40 9.56 11.47 -8.66
CA ALA A 40 8.92 10.33 -9.31
C ALA A 40 9.86 9.11 -9.40
N ALA A 41 11.12 9.32 -9.78
CA ALA A 41 12.11 8.24 -9.85
C ALA A 41 12.40 7.61 -8.46
N LEU A 42 12.41 8.42 -7.39
CA LEU A 42 12.58 7.92 -6.03
C LEU A 42 11.37 7.11 -5.55
N LEU A 43 10.15 7.54 -5.89
CA LEU A 43 8.93 6.80 -5.59
C LEU A 43 8.88 5.46 -6.33
N GLU A 44 9.29 5.45 -7.60
CA GLU A 44 9.40 4.23 -8.39
C GLU A 44 10.43 3.24 -7.78
N LEU A 45 11.59 3.75 -7.35
CA LEU A 45 12.60 2.94 -6.65
C LEU A 45 12.06 2.38 -5.33
N GLU A 46 11.31 3.18 -4.58
CA GLU A 46 10.69 2.76 -3.32
C GLU A 46 9.68 1.65 -3.56
N HIS A 47 8.86 1.77 -4.59
CA HIS A 47 7.94 0.72 -5.01
C HIS A 47 8.67 -0.58 -5.37
N PHE A 48 9.71 -0.54 -6.22
CA PHE A 48 10.47 -1.74 -6.55
C PHE A 48 11.12 -2.39 -5.32
N ARG A 49 11.60 -1.58 -4.38
CA ARG A 49 12.14 -2.08 -3.12
C ARG A 49 11.07 -2.73 -2.26
N ALA A 50 9.87 -2.15 -2.18
CA ALA A 50 8.75 -2.73 -1.46
C ALA A 50 8.32 -4.07 -2.08
N VAL A 51 8.25 -4.13 -3.41
CA VAL A 51 7.98 -5.35 -4.17
C VAL A 51 9.02 -6.44 -3.85
N GLU A 52 10.31 -6.11 -3.88
CA GLU A 52 11.38 -7.05 -3.54
C GLU A 52 11.27 -7.55 -2.08
N LEU A 53 11.03 -6.65 -1.13
CA LEU A 53 10.90 -6.99 0.29
C LEU A 53 9.74 -7.95 0.58
N VAL A 54 8.64 -7.83 -0.14
CA VAL A 54 7.45 -8.67 0.02
C VAL A 54 7.57 -10.00 -0.73
N GLY A 55 8.65 -10.19 -1.51
CA GLY A 55 8.92 -11.43 -2.23
C GLY A 55 8.42 -11.45 -3.68
N GLY A 56 8.21 -10.28 -4.28
CA GLY A 56 7.86 -10.08 -5.68
C GLY A 56 6.45 -9.53 -5.90
N GLU A 57 6.16 -9.21 -7.17
CA GLU A 57 4.98 -8.44 -7.59
C GLU A 57 3.66 -9.08 -7.18
N ALA A 58 3.56 -10.41 -7.29
CA ALA A 58 2.36 -11.14 -6.93
C ALA A 58 2.06 -11.06 -5.43
N ALA A 59 3.09 -11.12 -4.59
CA ALA A 59 2.94 -11.01 -3.14
C ALA A 59 2.63 -9.57 -2.72
N PHE A 60 3.26 -8.59 -3.37
CA PHE A 60 2.96 -7.17 -3.17
C PHE A 60 1.51 -6.83 -3.52
N THR A 61 1.02 -7.29 -4.68
CA THR A 61 -0.37 -7.08 -5.12
C THR A 61 -1.37 -7.70 -4.15
N ALA A 62 -1.16 -8.96 -3.76
CA ALA A 62 -2.02 -9.64 -2.80
C ALA A 62 -2.07 -8.93 -1.44
N LEU A 63 -0.92 -8.39 -1.00
CA LEU A 63 -0.85 -7.60 0.23
C LEU A 63 -1.60 -6.27 0.08
N ALA A 64 -1.42 -5.55 -1.02
CA ALA A 64 -2.12 -4.30 -1.28
C ALA A 64 -3.65 -4.49 -1.30
N GLU A 65 -4.13 -5.52 -1.99
CA GLU A 65 -5.55 -5.89 -2.01
C GLU A 65 -6.08 -6.21 -0.59
N SER A 66 -5.30 -6.90 0.24
CA SER A 66 -5.71 -7.22 1.62
C SER A 66 -5.85 -5.97 2.50
N VAL A 67 -4.96 -4.99 2.35
CA VAL A 67 -5.00 -3.73 3.11
C VAL A 67 -6.18 -2.86 2.69
N GLU A 68 -6.50 -2.81 1.40
CA GLU A 68 -7.69 -2.09 0.90
C GLU A 68 -8.98 -2.70 1.45
N VAL A 69 -9.04 -4.02 1.59
CA VAL A 69 -10.18 -4.72 2.21
C VAL A 69 -10.28 -4.42 3.71
N GLU A 70 -9.17 -4.41 4.44
CA GLU A 70 -9.15 -4.10 5.88
C GLU A 70 -9.54 -2.64 6.18
N ALA A 71 -9.22 -1.69 5.29
CA ALA A 71 -9.62 -0.29 5.44
C ALA A 71 -11.15 -0.07 5.37
N GLY A 72 -11.90 -1.04 4.85
CA GLY A 72 -13.37 -1.04 4.84
C GLY A 72 -14.02 -1.65 6.08
N LEU A 73 -13.24 -2.33 6.93
CA LEU A 73 -13.70 -2.87 8.20
C LEU A 73 -13.55 -1.78 9.26
N GLY A 74 -14.66 -1.10 9.58
CA GLY A 74 -14.72 -0.21 10.74
C GLY A 74 -14.34 -0.95 12.02
N GLU A 75 -14.20 -0.22 13.12
CA GLU A 75 -13.93 -0.81 14.43
C GLU A 75 -15.01 -1.87 14.75
N VAL A 76 -14.61 -3.15 14.76
CA VAL A 76 -15.53 -4.25 15.06
C VAL A 76 -15.52 -4.48 16.56
N ASP A 77 -16.68 -4.35 17.21
CA ASP A 77 -16.83 -4.81 18.58
C ASP A 77 -16.73 -6.35 18.60
N ALA A 78 -15.65 -6.85 19.19
CA ALA A 78 -15.36 -8.27 19.27
C ALA A 78 -16.46 -9.06 20.01
N PHE A 79 -17.16 -8.46 20.98
CA PHE A 79 -18.24 -9.13 21.70
C PHE A 79 -19.50 -9.24 20.86
N GLU A 80 -19.84 -8.21 20.09
CA GLU A 80 -20.97 -8.23 19.16
C GLU A 80 -20.74 -9.28 18.06
N PHE A 81 -19.55 -9.26 17.45
CA PHE A 81 -19.17 -10.26 16.43
C PHE A 81 -19.23 -11.70 16.95
N LEU A 82 -18.66 -11.98 18.13
CA LEU A 82 -18.69 -13.32 18.71
C LEU A 82 -20.10 -13.76 19.11
N HIS A 83 -20.94 -12.82 19.55
CA HIS A 83 -22.33 -13.09 19.87
C HIS A 83 -23.12 -13.51 18.62
N ASP A 84 -22.97 -12.77 17.52
CA ASP A 84 -23.64 -13.05 16.25
C ASP A 84 -23.16 -14.36 15.62
N LEU A 85 -21.84 -14.60 15.69
CA LEU A 85 -21.25 -15.87 15.24
C LEU A 85 -21.84 -17.06 16.02
N LYS A 86 -21.97 -16.94 17.35
CA LYS A 86 -22.59 -17.99 18.18
C LYS A 86 -24.06 -18.21 17.80
N ALA A 87 -24.82 -17.15 17.51
CA ALA A 87 -26.22 -17.26 17.10
C ALA A 87 -26.36 -17.95 15.73
N GLU A 88 -25.44 -17.69 14.80
CA GLU A 88 -25.39 -18.37 13.50
C GLU A 88 -25.11 -19.88 13.66
N TYR A 89 -24.10 -20.25 14.44
CA TYR A 89 -23.80 -21.66 14.71
C TYR A 89 -24.96 -22.40 15.39
N ARG A 90 -25.68 -21.74 16.30
CA ARG A 90 -26.86 -22.33 16.93
C ARG A 90 -27.98 -22.59 15.91
N ARG A 91 -28.28 -21.64 15.02
CA ARG A 91 -29.27 -21.83 13.94
C ARG A 91 -28.88 -22.97 13.00
N GLN A 92 -27.60 -23.09 12.66
CA GLN A 92 -27.12 -24.18 11.82
C GLN A 92 -27.23 -25.54 12.51
N ALA A 93 -26.97 -25.61 13.81
CA ALA A 93 -27.15 -26.82 14.60
C ALA A 93 -28.62 -27.25 14.67
N GLU A 94 -29.53 -26.32 14.99
CA GLU A 94 -30.97 -26.56 15.05
C GLU A 94 -31.55 -26.99 13.69
N THR A 95 -31.04 -26.40 12.59
CA THR A 95 -31.46 -26.78 11.23
C THR A 95 -31.02 -28.21 10.90
N ARG A 96 -29.82 -28.62 11.33
CA ARG A 96 -29.30 -29.99 11.13
C ARG A 96 -30.05 -31.03 11.97
N GLU A 97 -30.45 -30.67 13.19
CA GLU A 97 -31.27 -31.53 14.06
C GLU A 97 -32.70 -31.69 13.54
N SER A 98 -33.24 -30.72 12.80
CA SER A 98 -34.59 -30.81 12.20
C SER A 98 -34.67 -31.66 10.92
N GLN A 99 -33.52 -32.02 10.33
CA GLN A 99 -33.41 -32.78 9.06
C GLN A 99 -32.97 -34.24 9.24
N GLY A 100 -32.69 -34.69 10.47
CA GLY A 100 -32.38 -36.08 10.82
C GLY A 100 -33.53 -36.76 11.54
#